data_AF-A0A249NSA8-F1
#
_entry.id   AF-A0A249NSA8-F1
#
_cell.length_a   1.000
_cell.length_b   1.000
_cell.length_c   1.000
_cell.angle_alpha   90.00
_cell.angle_beta   90.00
_cell.angle_gamma   90.00
#
_symmetry.space_group_name_H-M   'P 1'
#
loop_
_entity.id
_entity.type
_entity.pdbx_description
1 polymer ?
#
loop_
_entity_poly.entity_id
_entity_poly.type
_entity_poly.pdbx_seq_one_letter_code
_entity_poly.pdbx_strand_id
1 'polypeptide(L)'
;MKKLLASTCLVAGFLAVAGTANAACGDVTIASMNWQSAEVLAALDKFILTEGFGCNAEIIVGDTVPTITSMIEKGEPDVAPEGWVGLLPEVVNGGIGDGKLVAAADSLSDGGVQGWWIPIYVADAHPDIKTIDDALKHPELFPDPEDKSKGGVHNGPAGWGGTVVTGQFYKAYGGAAANFTLIDTGSAAGLDGSIAKAYERKEGWVGYYWAPTALLGKYDMVKLDHGVAFNEAEWKRCNTVADCADPKKNDWPKDKVQTLVTKGFSDRAGAEVMGYLGKRSWTNDTVNKLMAWMTDNQATGEDGAKHFLEENEPLWSQWVSPEVAENIKAAL
;
A
#
# COMPACT_ATOMS: atom_id res chain seq x y z
N MET A 1 -27.11 -78.40 40.16
CA MET A 1 -26.08 -77.41 39.75
C MET A 1 -26.79 -76.37 38.89
N LYS A 2 -26.88 -75.14 39.37
CA LYS A 2 -27.71 -74.05 38.83
C LYS A 2 -26.83 -72.81 38.65
N LYS A 3 -26.99 -72.15 37.48
CA LYS A 3 -26.95 -70.69 37.21
C LYS A 3 -25.65 -69.94 36.86
N LEU A 4 -25.87 -69.01 35.91
CA LEU A 4 -25.25 -67.70 35.57
C LEU A 4 -24.06 -67.73 34.59
N LEU A 5 -24.14 -67.21 33.35
CA LEU A 5 -24.45 -65.86 32.79
C LEU A 5 -23.19 -64.99 32.59
N ALA A 6 -22.90 -64.76 31.30
CA ALA A 6 -22.37 -63.56 30.64
C ALA A 6 -21.33 -62.66 31.34
N SER A 7 -20.21 -62.38 30.64
CA SER A 7 -19.57 -61.07 30.68
C SER A 7 -18.89 -60.73 29.36
N THR A 8 -19.43 -59.67 28.77
CA THR A 8 -19.00 -58.89 27.62
C THR A 8 -17.81 -58.00 28.02
N CYS A 9 -16.73 -57.98 27.22
CA CYS A 9 -15.75 -56.90 27.26
C CYS A 9 -15.70 -56.22 25.89
N LEU A 10 -16.50 -55.15 25.75
CA LEU A 10 -16.29 -54.12 24.73
C LEU A 10 -15.09 -53.28 25.17
N VAL A 11 -14.01 -53.31 24.40
CA VAL A 11 -12.93 -52.32 24.50
C VAL A 11 -13.31 -51.16 23.59
N ALA A 12 -13.82 -50.08 24.18
CA ALA A 12 -14.00 -48.81 23.49
C ALA A 12 -12.63 -48.13 23.38
N GLY A 13 -12.08 -48.09 22.17
CA GLY A 13 -10.91 -47.29 21.85
C GLY A 13 -11.27 -45.80 21.90
N PHE A 14 -10.59 -45.05 22.78
CA PHE A 14 -10.52 -43.60 22.70
C PHE A 14 -9.76 -43.22 21.43
N LEU A 15 -10.49 -43.02 20.33
CA LEU A 15 -10.00 -42.20 19.22
C LEU A 15 -10.01 -40.76 19.73
N ALA A 16 -8.82 -40.26 20.09
CA ALA A 16 -8.57 -38.84 20.18
C ALA A 16 -8.86 -38.26 18.80
N VAL A 17 -10.00 -37.60 18.65
CA VAL A 17 -10.26 -36.69 17.55
C VAL A 17 -9.26 -35.55 17.75
N ALA A 18 -8.13 -35.61 17.04
CA ALA A 18 -7.36 -34.42 16.77
C ALA A 18 -8.34 -33.42 16.15
N GLY A 19 -8.64 -32.34 16.86
CA GLY A 19 -9.49 -31.29 16.35
C GLY A 19 -8.91 -30.84 15.03
N THR A 20 -9.63 -31.08 13.94
CA THR A 20 -9.46 -30.30 12.73
C THR A 20 -9.59 -28.86 13.16
N ALA A 21 -8.50 -28.11 13.11
CA ALA A 21 -8.51 -26.66 13.28
C ALA A 21 -9.55 -26.12 12.30
N ASN A 22 -10.72 -25.78 12.82
CA ASN A 22 -11.74 -25.12 12.05
C ASN A 22 -11.16 -23.73 11.79
N ALA A 23 -10.73 -23.46 10.56
CA ALA A 23 -10.12 -22.19 10.22
C ALA A 23 -11.04 -21.07 10.69
N ALA A 24 -10.62 -20.29 11.69
CA ALA A 24 -11.55 -19.45 12.46
C ALA A 24 -12.25 -18.41 11.59
N CYS A 25 -11.66 -18.08 10.43
CA CYS A 25 -12.25 -17.21 9.41
C CYS A 25 -12.37 -17.81 7.99
N GLY A 26 -12.12 -19.12 7.81
CA GLY A 26 -12.18 -19.78 6.50
C GLY A 26 -11.10 -19.33 5.51
N ASP A 27 -11.43 -19.34 4.22
CA ASP A 27 -10.57 -18.83 3.14
C ASP A 27 -10.61 -17.30 3.10
N VAL A 28 -9.44 -16.68 2.99
CA VAL A 28 -9.27 -15.23 2.87
C VAL A 28 -8.26 -14.90 1.77
N THR A 29 -8.64 -13.99 0.89
CA THR A 29 -7.77 -13.46 -0.16
C THR A 29 -7.30 -12.05 0.20
N ILE A 30 -5.99 -11.83 0.14
CA ILE A 30 -5.32 -10.60 0.58
C ILE A 30 -4.64 -9.96 -0.63
N ALA A 31 -4.99 -8.70 -0.94
CA ALA A 31 -4.30 -7.95 -1.97
C ALA A 31 -2.89 -7.58 -1.51
N SER A 32 -1.87 -8.00 -2.27
CA SER A 32 -0.54 -7.41 -2.20
C SER A 32 -0.41 -6.40 -3.33
N MET A 33 -0.39 -5.12 -2.97
CA MET A 33 -0.09 -4.10 -3.97
C MET A 33 1.39 -4.19 -4.37
N ASN A 34 1.74 -3.73 -5.56
CA ASN A 34 3.06 -3.92 -6.16
C ASN A 34 4.14 -2.92 -5.70
N TRP A 35 4.01 -2.37 -4.49
CA TRP A 35 5.06 -1.57 -3.85
C TRP A 35 5.41 -2.15 -2.47
N GLN A 36 6.64 -1.89 -2.03
CA GLN A 36 7.29 -2.66 -0.96
C GLN A 36 6.54 -2.65 0.38
N SER A 37 6.00 -1.51 0.82
CA SER A 37 5.25 -1.42 2.10
C SER A 37 3.97 -2.25 2.08
N ALA A 38 3.25 -2.25 0.96
CA ALA A 38 2.03 -3.03 0.81
C ALA A 38 2.32 -4.53 0.69
N GLU A 39 3.43 -4.90 0.05
CA GLU A 39 3.89 -6.29 -0.03
C GLU A 39 4.17 -6.84 1.37
N VAL A 40 4.96 -6.12 2.18
CA VAL A 40 5.28 -6.58 3.54
C VAL A 40 4.06 -6.58 4.46
N LEU A 41 3.13 -5.62 4.31
CA LEU A 41 1.89 -5.62 5.10
C LEU A 41 0.97 -6.78 4.72
N ALA A 42 0.87 -7.12 3.43
CA ALA A 42 0.10 -8.28 2.97
C ALA A 42 0.70 -9.60 3.46
N ALA A 43 2.04 -9.72 3.45
CA ALA A 43 2.73 -10.87 4.01
C ALA A 43 2.56 -10.99 5.53
N LEU A 44 2.58 -9.86 6.24
CA LEU A 44 2.32 -9.79 7.68
C LEU A 44 0.89 -10.24 8.01
N ASP A 45 -0.09 -9.74 7.26
CA ASP A 45 -1.49 -10.15 7.41
C ASP A 45 -1.68 -11.63 7.09
N LYS A 46 -1.08 -12.14 6.01
CA LYS A 46 -1.11 -13.58 5.70
C LYS A 46 -0.56 -14.40 6.87
N PHE A 47 0.62 -14.04 7.39
CA PHE A 47 1.23 -14.76 8.51
C PHE A 47 0.34 -14.75 9.76
N ILE A 48 -0.15 -13.58 10.18
CA ILE A 48 -0.96 -13.46 11.39
C ILE A 48 -2.32 -14.16 11.23
N LEU A 49 -2.98 -14.01 10.08
CA LEU A 49 -4.26 -14.67 9.81
C LEU A 49 -4.11 -16.18 9.76
N THR A 50 -3.03 -16.72 9.18
CA THR A 50 -2.81 -18.16 9.11
C THR A 50 -2.30 -18.74 10.42
N GLU A 51 -1.20 -18.24 10.96
CA GLU A 51 -0.55 -18.85 12.12
C GLU A 51 -1.21 -18.42 13.44
N GLY A 52 -1.67 -17.17 13.52
CA GLY A 52 -2.31 -16.64 14.72
C GLY A 52 -3.78 -17.06 14.85
N PHE A 53 -4.56 -16.89 13.77
CA PHE A 53 -6.00 -17.11 13.76
C PHE A 53 -6.44 -18.43 13.09
N GLY A 54 -5.53 -19.18 12.46
CA GLY A 54 -5.84 -20.44 11.79
C GLY A 54 -6.58 -20.30 10.47
N CYS A 55 -6.63 -19.12 9.86
CA CYS A 55 -7.30 -18.90 8.58
C CYS A 55 -6.50 -19.45 7.39
N ASN A 56 -7.18 -19.77 6.28
CA ASN A 56 -6.51 -20.13 5.03
C ASN A 56 -6.29 -18.86 4.19
N ALA A 57 -5.15 -18.20 4.38
CA ALA A 57 -4.85 -16.91 3.77
C ALA A 57 -3.98 -17.04 2.51
N GLU A 58 -4.46 -16.47 1.41
CA GLU A 58 -3.74 -16.41 0.14
C GLU A 58 -3.53 -14.97 -0.31
N ILE A 59 -2.35 -14.70 -0.90
CA ILE A 59 -2.04 -13.39 -1.46
C ILE A 59 -2.37 -13.38 -2.96
N ILE A 60 -3.03 -12.30 -3.38
CA ILE A 60 -3.25 -11.97 -4.79
C ILE A 60 -2.55 -10.66 -5.08
N VAL A 61 -1.70 -10.65 -6.11
CA VAL A 61 -1.03 -9.42 -6.56
C VAL A 61 -2.04 -8.48 -7.20
N GLY A 62 -1.96 -7.19 -6.87
CA GLY A 62 -2.84 -6.18 -7.43
C GLY A 62 -2.24 -4.78 -7.44
N ASP A 63 -3.11 -3.82 -7.76
CA ASP A 63 -2.82 -2.38 -7.81
C ASP A 63 -4.01 -1.62 -7.23
N THR A 64 -3.80 -0.38 -6.77
CA THR A 64 -4.82 0.38 -6.04
C THR A 64 -6.16 0.46 -6.76
N VAL A 65 -6.17 0.90 -8.02
CA VAL A 65 -7.39 1.13 -8.80
C VAL A 65 -8.13 -0.20 -9.08
N PRO A 66 -7.53 -1.19 -9.76
CA PRO A 66 -8.24 -2.43 -10.10
C PRO A 66 -8.61 -3.26 -8.88
N THR A 67 -7.79 -3.29 -7.82
CA THR A 67 -8.12 -4.02 -6.60
C THR A 67 -9.36 -3.43 -5.94
N ILE A 68 -9.39 -2.12 -5.67
CA ILE A 68 -10.54 -1.49 -5.00
C ILE A 68 -11.81 -1.62 -5.86
N THR A 69 -11.71 -1.44 -7.18
CA THR A 69 -12.84 -1.65 -8.09
C THR A 69 -13.34 -3.10 -8.01
N SER A 70 -12.45 -4.10 -8.07
CA SER A 70 -12.82 -5.51 -7.96
C SER A 70 -13.47 -5.83 -6.61
N MET A 71 -12.96 -5.29 -5.51
CA MET A 71 -13.56 -5.47 -4.19
C MET A 71 -15.01 -4.96 -4.13
N ILE A 72 -15.31 -3.86 -4.82
CA ILE A 72 -16.66 -3.25 -4.88
C ILE A 72 -17.58 -4.01 -5.84
N GLU A 73 -17.07 -4.45 -6.99
CA GLU A 73 -17.87 -5.07 -8.03
C GLU A 73 -18.11 -6.56 -7.79
N LYS A 74 -17.10 -7.25 -7.26
CA LYS A 74 -17.05 -8.71 -7.14
C LYS A 74 -16.94 -9.20 -5.70
N GLY A 75 -16.57 -8.32 -4.76
CA GLY A 75 -16.34 -8.72 -3.37
C GLY A 75 -15.01 -9.46 -3.16
N GLU A 76 -14.06 -9.32 -4.08
CA GLU A 76 -12.74 -9.96 -4.03
C GLU A 76 -11.64 -8.98 -4.53
N PRO A 77 -10.41 -9.02 -3.98
CA PRO A 77 -10.00 -9.82 -2.82
C PRO A 77 -10.68 -9.39 -1.51
N ASP A 78 -10.65 -10.23 -0.48
CA ASP A 78 -11.34 -9.97 0.79
C ASP A 78 -10.75 -8.78 1.55
N VAL A 79 -9.43 -8.63 1.52
CA VAL A 79 -8.70 -7.60 2.26
C VAL A 79 -7.72 -6.88 1.34
N ALA A 80 -7.70 -5.54 1.38
CA ALA A 80 -6.61 -4.72 0.89
C ALA A 80 -5.93 -4.04 2.10
N PRO A 81 -4.78 -4.56 2.58
CA PRO A 81 -4.13 -4.06 3.79
C PRO A 81 -3.65 -2.61 3.70
N GLU A 82 -3.27 -2.17 2.51
CA GLU A 82 -2.75 -0.84 2.24
C GLU A 82 -3.49 -0.18 1.05
N GLY A 83 -4.67 0.38 1.32
CA GLY A 83 -5.45 1.17 0.37
C GLY A 83 -5.17 2.67 0.50
N TRP A 84 -4.57 3.27 -0.53
CA TRP A 84 -4.36 4.72 -0.63
C TRP A 84 -5.65 5.42 -1.10
N VAL A 85 -6.60 5.59 -0.17
CA VAL A 85 -8.01 5.88 -0.50
C VAL A 85 -8.25 7.31 -0.99
N GLY A 86 -7.39 8.26 -0.64
CA GLY A 86 -7.52 9.66 -1.08
C GLY A 86 -7.28 9.85 -2.57
N LEU A 87 -6.72 8.84 -3.25
CA LEU A 87 -6.55 8.84 -4.71
C LEU A 87 -7.78 8.35 -5.46
N LEU A 88 -8.75 7.73 -4.77
CA LEU A 88 -10.01 7.23 -5.34
C LEU A 88 -11.21 7.58 -4.44
N PRO A 89 -11.41 8.85 -4.07
CA PRO A 89 -12.33 9.23 -3.00
C PRO A 89 -13.78 8.83 -3.31
N GLU A 90 -14.26 9.05 -4.53
CA GLU A 90 -15.65 8.73 -4.90
C GLU A 90 -15.88 7.21 -4.99
N VAL A 91 -14.90 6.46 -5.49
CA VAL A 91 -15.00 4.99 -5.61
C VAL A 91 -15.06 4.35 -4.23
N VAL A 92 -14.14 4.73 -3.33
CA VAL A 92 -14.08 4.18 -1.97
C VAL A 92 -15.31 4.60 -1.16
N ASN A 93 -15.66 5.90 -1.17
CA ASN A 93 -16.81 6.39 -0.41
C ASN A 93 -18.13 5.80 -0.91
N GLY A 94 -18.27 5.62 -2.23
CA GLY A 94 -19.41 4.92 -2.82
C GLY A 94 -19.48 3.46 -2.36
N GLY A 95 -18.35 2.73 -2.42
CA GLY A 95 -18.26 1.35 -1.94
C GLY A 95 -18.61 1.18 -0.46
N ILE A 96 -18.20 2.12 0.40
CA ILE A 96 -18.56 2.13 1.81
C ILE A 96 -20.04 2.49 2.00
N GLY A 97 -20.53 3.53 1.31
CA GLY A 97 -21.93 3.97 1.39
C GLY A 97 -22.93 2.90 0.94
N ASP A 98 -22.55 2.12 -0.07
CA ASP A 98 -23.32 0.98 -0.58
C ASP A 98 -23.19 -0.27 0.30
N GLY A 99 -22.40 -0.21 1.37
CA GLY A 99 -22.17 -1.33 2.28
C GLY A 99 -21.40 -2.49 1.66
N LYS A 100 -20.57 -2.22 0.64
CA LYS A 100 -19.72 -3.21 -0.04
C LYS A 100 -18.32 -3.30 0.56
N LEU A 101 -17.84 -2.19 1.13
CA LEU A 101 -16.55 -2.08 1.78
C LEU A 101 -16.69 -1.63 3.23
N VAL A 102 -15.72 -2.03 4.05
CA VAL A 102 -15.48 -1.54 5.40
C VAL A 102 -14.05 -0.99 5.44
N ALA A 103 -13.89 0.27 5.83
CA ALA A 103 -12.58 0.81 6.20
C ALA A 103 -12.28 0.38 7.65
N ALA A 104 -11.37 -0.58 7.82
CA ALA A 104 -11.14 -1.23 9.11
C ALA A 104 -10.20 -0.41 10.01
N ALA A 105 -9.08 0.06 9.48
CA ALA A 105 -8.08 0.85 10.20
C ALA A 105 -7.31 1.77 9.25
N ASP A 106 -6.70 2.83 9.80
CA ASP A 106 -5.61 3.53 9.12
C ASP A 106 -4.34 2.69 9.28
N SER A 107 -3.90 2.01 8.22
CA SER A 107 -2.75 1.10 8.28
C SER A 107 -1.43 1.85 8.44
N LEU A 108 -1.30 3.03 7.84
CA LEU A 108 -0.25 4.01 8.18
C LEU A 108 -0.84 5.10 9.07
N SER A 109 -0.53 5.09 10.36
CA SER A 109 -1.07 6.06 11.33
C SER A 109 -0.70 7.50 11.00
N ASP A 110 0.45 7.68 10.36
CA ASP A 110 0.96 8.97 9.95
C ASP A 110 0.46 9.38 8.57
N GLY A 111 -0.33 8.58 7.87
CA GLY A 111 -0.77 8.83 6.50
C GLY A 111 0.35 8.92 5.47
N GLY A 112 -0.03 9.10 4.21
CA GLY A 112 0.88 9.15 3.08
C GLY A 112 1.17 10.56 2.59
N VAL A 113 2.42 10.84 2.22
CA VAL A 113 2.79 12.08 1.53
C VAL A 113 3.14 11.75 0.10
N GLN A 114 2.48 12.41 -0.84
CA GLN A 114 2.66 12.18 -2.28
C GLN A 114 2.82 13.51 -3.00
N GLY A 115 3.38 13.49 -4.20
CA GLY A 115 3.51 14.67 -5.03
C GLY A 115 4.60 14.52 -6.07
N TRP A 116 5.04 15.65 -6.61
CA TRP A 116 6.20 15.70 -7.49
C TRP A 116 7.45 16.02 -6.69
N TRP A 117 8.51 15.25 -6.93
CA TRP A 117 9.77 15.36 -6.20
C TRP A 117 10.92 15.66 -7.14
N ILE A 118 11.97 16.29 -6.62
CA ILE A 118 13.25 16.49 -7.30
C ILE A 118 14.41 16.11 -6.36
N PRO A 119 15.58 15.71 -6.88
CA PRO A 119 16.76 15.49 -6.05
C PRO A 119 17.19 16.76 -5.30
N ILE A 120 17.58 16.64 -4.03
CA ILE A 120 17.95 17.80 -3.20
C ILE A 120 19.09 18.63 -3.81
N TYR A 121 20.05 17.97 -4.47
CA TYR A 121 21.18 18.67 -5.11
C TYR A 121 20.75 19.56 -6.28
N VAL A 122 19.60 19.28 -6.92
CA VAL A 122 19.02 20.18 -7.93
C VAL A 122 18.41 21.40 -7.24
N ALA A 123 17.66 21.18 -6.16
CA ALA A 123 17.06 22.27 -5.38
C ALA A 123 18.10 23.19 -4.73
N ASP A 124 19.20 22.63 -4.21
CA ASP A 124 20.29 23.39 -3.61
C ASP A 124 21.04 24.23 -4.65
N ALA A 125 21.23 23.69 -5.85
CA ALA A 125 21.84 24.42 -6.97
C ALA A 125 20.90 25.48 -7.58
N HIS A 126 19.59 25.27 -7.48
CA HIS A 126 18.54 26.11 -8.04
C HIS A 126 17.49 26.46 -6.97
N PRO A 127 17.84 27.31 -5.98
CA PRO A 127 16.97 27.61 -4.84
C PRO A 127 15.71 28.40 -5.21
N ASP A 128 15.61 28.86 -6.46
CA ASP A 128 14.42 29.44 -7.07
C ASP A 128 13.38 28.38 -7.49
N ILE A 129 13.77 27.11 -7.65
CA ILE A 129 12.87 26.00 -7.97
C ILE A 129 12.23 25.48 -6.68
N LYS A 130 11.03 25.97 -6.39
CA LYS A 130 10.26 25.57 -5.20
C LYS A 130 8.91 24.94 -5.55
N THR A 131 8.34 25.32 -6.68
CA THR A 131 7.03 24.86 -7.12
C THR A 131 7.13 24.01 -8.39
N ILE A 132 6.06 23.28 -8.70
CA ILE A 132 5.90 22.60 -10.00
C ILE A 132 6.05 23.60 -11.16
N ASP A 133 5.45 24.79 -11.04
CA ASP A 133 5.56 25.84 -12.07
C ASP A 133 7.00 26.33 -12.26
N ASP A 134 7.81 26.35 -11.19
CA ASP A 134 9.22 26.72 -11.32
C ASP A 134 10.01 25.62 -12.02
N ALA A 135 9.82 24.35 -11.65
CA ALA A 135 10.49 23.23 -12.30
C ALA A 135 10.17 23.15 -13.80
N LEU A 136 8.92 23.41 -14.19
CA LEU A 136 8.48 23.39 -15.59
C LEU A 136 9.07 24.55 -16.44
N LYS A 137 9.69 25.57 -15.84
CA LYS A 137 10.43 26.58 -16.62
C LYS A 137 11.79 26.09 -17.10
N HIS A 138 12.25 24.95 -16.57
CA HIS A 138 13.62 24.45 -16.72
C HIS A 138 13.68 23.02 -17.29
N PRO A 139 13.17 22.76 -18.52
CA PRO A 139 13.26 21.44 -19.14
C PRO A 139 14.69 20.92 -19.27
N GLU A 140 15.68 21.81 -19.38
CA GLU A 140 17.10 21.47 -19.44
C GLU A 140 17.66 20.83 -18.16
N LEU A 141 17.03 21.07 -17.01
CA LEU A 141 17.45 20.50 -15.73
C LEU A 141 16.92 19.09 -15.52
N PHE A 142 15.85 18.71 -16.24
CA PHE A 142 15.15 17.45 -16.03
C PHE A 142 15.07 16.67 -17.35
N PRO A 143 16.20 16.24 -17.93
CA PRO A 143 16.25 15.73 -19.29
C PRO A 143 15.39 14.48 -19.47
N ASP A 144 14.59 14.46 -20.54
CA ASP A 144 13.89 13.26 -21.00
C ASP A 144 14.92 12.16 -21.39
N PRO A 145 14.73 10.91 -20.94
CA PRO A 145 15.66 9.81 -21.20
C PRO A 145 15.72 9.38 -22.67
N GLU A 146 14.70 9.67 -23.47
CA GLU A 146 14.58 9.33 -24.89
C GLU A 146 14.82 10.52 -25.81
N ASP A 147 14.49 11.74 -25.38
CA ASP A 147 14.67 12.99 -26.15
C ASP A 147 15.26 14.13 -25.31
N LYS A 148 16.59 14.21 -25.24
CA LYS A 148 17.31 15.24 -24.47
C LYS A 148 17.01 16.69 -24.86
N SER A 149 16.28 16.95 -25.94
CA SER A 149 15.81 18.30 -26.27
C SER A 149 14.60 18.75 -25.45
N LYS A 150 14.05 17.85 -24.62
CA LYS A 150 12.88 18.06 -23.77
C LYS A 150 13.15 17.73 -22.32
N GLY A 151 12.28 18.24 -21.45
CA GLY A 151 12.19 17.79 -20.08
C GLY A 151 11.35 16.52 -19.94
N GLY A 152 11.55 15.76 -18.87
CA GLY A 152 10.81 14.54 -18.57
C GLY A 152 10.13 14.63 -17.20
N VAL A 153 8.79 14.52 -17.17
CA VAL A 153 8.03 14.28 -15.93
C VAL A 153 7.79 12.79 -15.80
N HIS A 154 8.42 12.15 -14.82
CA HIS A 154 8.25 10.72 -14.56
C HIS A 154 6.90 10.46 -13.87
N ASN A 155 6.06 9.67 -14.51
CA ASN A 155 4.78 9.23 -13.98
C ASN A 155 4.93 7.93 -13.17
N GLY A 156 3.91 7.60 -12.38
CA GLY A 156 3.83 6.30 -11.73
C GLY A 156 3.42 5.16 -12.69
N PRO A 157 3.47 3.90 -12.22
CA PRO A 157 3.02 2.75 -13.00
C PRO A 157 1.49 2.74 -13.20
N ALA A 158 1.04 2.06 -14.26
CA ALA A 158 -0.38 1.89 -14.53
C ALA A 158 -1.10 1.18 -13.36
N GLY A 159 -2.38 1.50 -13.15
CA GLY A 159 -3.19 0.93 -12.06
C GLY A 159 -3.10 1.69 -10.73
N TRP A 160 -2.18 2.64 -10.59
CA TRP A 160 -2.06 3.46 -9.39
C TRP A 160 -2.88 4.75 -9.47
N GLY A 161 -3.40 5.17 -8.33
CA GLY A 161 -4.09 6.46 -8.23
C GLY A 161 -3.14 7.66 -8.40
N GLY A 162 -1.89 7.54 -7.95
CA GLY A 162 -0.87 8.60 -8.10
C GLY A 162 -0.51 8.87 -9.56
N THR A 163 -0.58 7.83 -10.41
CA THR A 163 -0.41 7.92 -11.86
C THR A 163 -1.53 8.69 -12.52
N VAL A 164 -2.78 8.47 -12.08
CA VAL A 164 -3.94 9.22 -12.54
C VAL A 164 -3.77 10.71 -12.18
N VAL A 165 -3.48 11.00 -10.90
CA VAL A 165 -3.31 12.39 -10.43
C VAL A 165 -2.18 13.09 -11.15
N THR A 166 -1.03 12.43 -11.32
CA THR A 166 0.12 13.00 -12.03
C THR A 166 -0.19 13.27 -13.49
N GLY A 167 -0.95 12.41 -14.17
CA GLY A 167 -1.45 12.68 -15.52
C GLY A 167 -2.36 13.90 -15.59
N GLN A 168 -3.24 14.10 -14.60
CA GLN A 168 -4.10 15.30 -14.52
C GLN A 168 -3.31 16.56 -14.19
N PHE A 169 -2.34 16.48 -13.28
CA PHE A 169 -1.45 17.57 -12.95
C PHE A 169 -0.56 17.96 -14.13
N TYR A 170 -0.01 16.99 -14.88
CA TYR A 170 0.74 17.28 -16.09
C TYR A 170 -0.04 18.14 -17.08
N LYS A 171 -1.34 17.87 -17.27
CA LYS A 171 -2.24 18.72 -18.07
C LYS A 171 -2.48 20.08 -17.42
N ALA A 172 -2.86 20.09 -16.13
CA ALA A 172 -3.25 21.30 -15.40
C ALA A 172 -2.11 22.34 -15.25
N TYR A 173 -0.88 21.86 -15.09
CA TYR A 173 0.33 22.69 -15.01
C TYR A 173 0.94 22.99 -16.39
N GLY A 174 0.38 22.44 -17.47
CA GLY A 174 0.80 22.75 -18.83
C GLY A 174 2.14 22.13 -19.23
N GLY A 175 2.47 20.94 -18.72
CA GLY A 175 3.77 20.29 -18.95
C GLY A 175 4.14 20.17 -20.44
N ALA A 176 3.18 19.81 -21.30
CA ALA A 176 3.43 19.73 -22.75
C ALA A 176 3.78 21.10 -23.36
N ALA A 177 3.11 22.16 -22.94
CA ALA A 177 3.39 23.53 -23.41
C ALA A 177 4.75 24.04 -22.88
N ALA A 178 5.20 23.50 -21.75
CA ALA A 178 6.49 23.78 -21.14
C ALA A 178 7.64 22.94 -21.74
N ASN A 179 7.43 22.22 -22.85
CA ASN A 179 8.41 21.35 -23.50
C ASN A 179 8.86 20.15 -22.63
N PHE A 180 7.93 19.59 -21.85
CA PHE A 180 8.12 18.31 -21.17
C PHE A 180 7.39 17.17 -21.90
N THR A 181 7.84 15.95 -21.67
CA THR A 181 7.11 14.70 -21.95
C THR A 181 6.62 14.10 -20.62
N LEU A 182 5.44 13.48 -20.62
CA LEU A 182 5.01 12.64 -19.51
C LEU A 182 5.53 11.21 -19.75
N ILE A 183 6.44 10.76 -18.90
CA ILE A 183 7.15 9.48 -19.06
C ILE A 183 6.41 8.39 -18.27
N ASP A 184 6.03 7.31 -18.96
CA ASP A 184 5.57 6.09 -18.30
C ASP A 184 6.78 5.29 -17.80
N THR A 185 6.82 5.01 -16.50
CA THR A 185 7.89 4.23 -15.86
C THR A 185 7.64 2.73 -15.90
N GLY A 186 6.44 2.30 -16.33
CA GLY A 186 6.05 0.92 -16.59
C GLY A 186 5.77 0.09 -15.34
N SER A 187 6.59 0.21 -14.30
CA SER A 187 6.45 -0.54 -13.04
C SER A 187 6.98 0.26 -11.85
N ALA A 188 6.63 -0.15 -10.63
CA ALA A 188 7.21 0.40 -9.40
C ALA A 188 8.75 0.35 -9.42
N ALA A 189 9.31 -0.79 -9.83
CA ALA A 189 10.76 -0.95 -9.97
C ALA A 189 11.35 -0.06 -11.07
N GLY A 190 10.61 0.21 -12.15
CA GLY A 190 11.02 1.15 -13.20
C GLY A 190 11.04 2.59 -12.70
N LEU A 191 10.05 2.99 -11.89
CA LEU A 191 10.02 4.29 -11.24
C LEU A 191 11.20 4.47 -10.27
N ASP A 192 11.40 3.53 -9.36
CA ASP A 192 12.52 3.53 -8.41
C ASP A 192 13.88 3.54 -9.14
N GLY A 193 14.01 2.73 -10.20
CA GLY A 193 15.20 2.68 -11.03
C GLY A 193 15.48 4.00 -11.75
N SER A 194 14.44 4.74 -12.15
CA SER A 194 14.60 6.06 -12.79
C SER A 194 15.17 7.10 -11.82
N ILE A 195 14.70 7.11 -10.57
CA ILE A 195 15.19 8.02 -9.52
C ILE A 195 16.63 7.63 -9.17
N ALA A 196 16.87 6.35 -8.86
CA ALA A 196 18.20 5.86 -8.51
C ALA A 196 19.24 6.19 -9.59
N LYS A 197 18.90 5.94 -10.86
CA LYS A 197 19.80 6.24 -11.99
C LYS A 197 20.12 7.73 -12.09
N ALA A 198 19.13 8.61 -11.96
CA ALA A 198 19.37 10.06 -12.01
C ALA A 198 20.24 10.51 -10.83
N TYR A 199 19.93 10.01 -9.62
CA TYR A 199 20.64 10.37 -8.40
C TYR A 199 22.12 9.97 -8.41
N GLU A 200 22.40 8.72 -8.81
CA GLU A 200 23.76 8.18 -8.91
C GLU A 200 24.59 8.88 -10.00
N ARG A 201 23.93 9.46 -11.01
CA ARG A 201 24.58 10.22 -12.09
C ARG A 201 24.62 11.73 -11.83
N LYS A 202 24.04 12.22 -10.73
CA LYS A 202 23.84 13.65 -10.45
C LYS A 202 23.12 14.38 -11.59
N GLU A 203 22.20 13.68 -12.25
CA GLU A 203 21.29 14.23 -13.26
C GLU A 203 20.01 14.71 -12.57
N GLY A 204 19.32 15.71 -13.12
CA GLY A 204 18.02 16.10 -12.56
C GLY A 204 16.93 15.11 -12.92
N TRP A 205 15.93 15.04 -12.04
CA TRP A 205 14.76 14.18 -12.18
C TRP A 205 13.56 14.94 -11.59
N VAL A 206 12.40 14.85 -12.23
CA VAL A 206 11.13 15.35 -11.68
C VAL A 206 10.03 14.36 -11.98
N GLY A 207 9.17 14.09 -11.00
CA GLY A 207 8.08 13.15 -11.20
C GLY A 207 7.39 12.74 -9.92
N TYR A 208 6.40 11.86 -10.09
CA TYR A 208 5.61 11.29 -9.01
C TYR A 208 6.49 10.45 -8.07
N TYR A 209 6.37 10.73 -6.76
CA TYR A 209 6.83 9.80 -5.73
C TYR A 209 6.10 10.00 -4.41
N TRP A 210 6.37 9.14 -3.42
CA TRP A 210 5.69 9.16 -2.14
C TRP A 210 6.59 8.80 -0.96
N ALA A 211 6.09 9.13 0.24
CA ALA A 211 6.62 8.71 1.53
C ALA A 211 5.49 8.04 2.35
N PRO A 212 5.80 6.99 3.13
CA PRO A 212 7.12 6.41 3.36
C PRO A 212 7.61 5.50 2.22
N THR A 213 8.92 5.50 1.95
CA THR A 213 9.61 4.59 1.02
C THR A 213 11.08 4.43 1.43
N ALA A 214 11.68 3.26 1.23
CA ALA A 214 13.13 3.08 1.46
C ALA A 214 13.97 3.99 0.55
N LEU A 215 13.47 4.28 -0.65
CA LEU A 215 14.17 5.09 -1.62
C LEU A 215 14.34 6.55 -1.17
N LEU A 216 13.31 7.15 -0.55
CA LEU A 216 13.45 8.48 0.07
C LEU A 216 14.33 8.46 1.33
N GLY A 217 14.50 7.31 1.97
CA GLY A 217 15.48 7.12 3.05
C GLY A 217 16.92 7.02 2.53
N LYS A 218 17.11 6.56 1.30
CA LYS A 218 18.42 6.39 0.66
C LYS A 218 18.88 7.62 -0.13
N TYR A 219 17.95 8.29 -0.82
CA TYR A 219 18.21 9.43 -1.67
C TYR A 219 17.47 10.65 -1.15
N ASP A 220 18.21 11.70 -0.80
CA ASP A 220 17.62 12.95 -0.34
C ASP A 220 16.90 13.64 -1.52
N MET A 221 15.57 13.63 -1.47
CA MET A 221 14.69 14.28 -2.44
C MET A 221 13.85 15.34 -1.70
N VAL A 222 13.40 16.34 -2.44
CA VAL A 222 12.48 17.37 -1.95
C VAL A 222 11.20 17.36 -2.76
N LYS A 223 10.06 17.38 -2.06
CA LYS A 223 8.74 17.52 -2.68
C LYS A 223 8.55 18.98 -3.11
N LEU A 224 8.18 19.19 -4.37
CA LEU A 224 7.80 20.50 -4.89
C LEU A 224 6.45 20.93 -4.33
N ASP A 225 6.33 22.23 -4.04
CA ASP A 225 5.05 22.86 -3.72
C ASP A 225 4.17 22.92 -4.98
N HIS A 226 2.86 22.75 -4.82
CA HIS A 226 1.91 22.78 -5.94
C HIS A 226 1.55 24.21 -6.37
N GLY A 227 2.01 25.24 -5.66
CA GLY A 227 1.82 26.65 -5.95
C GLY A 227 0.40 27.16 -5.71
N VAL A 228 -0.50 26.31 -5.24
CA VAL A 228 -1.93 26.62 -5.02
C VAL A 228 -2.43 25.88 -3.77
N ALA A 229 -3.51 26.39 -3.17
CA ALA A 229 -4.15 25.73 -2.03
C ALA A 229 -4.99 24.51 -2.47
N PHE A 230 -5.14 23.54 -1.57
CA PHE A 230 -5.98 22.37 -1.79
C PHE A 230 -7.47 22.74 -1.98
N ASN A 231 -8.07 22.20 -3.04
CA ASN A 231 -9.49 22.28 -3.35
C ASN A 231 -10.07 20.86 -3.47
N GLU A 232 -10.84 20.46 -2.47
CA GLU A 232 -11.43 19.12 -2.40
C GLU A 232 -12.44 18.85 -3.55
N ALA A 233 -13.19 19.87 -3.97
CA ALA A 233 -14.17 19.71 -5.04
C ALA A 233 -13.51 19.44 -6.39
N GLU A 234 -12.41 20.13 -6.70
CA GLU A 234 -11.62 19.87 -7.92
C GLU A 234 -10.89 18.52 -7.85
N TRP A 235 -10.40 18.15 -6.66
CA TRP A 235 -9.76 16.87 -6.43
C TRP A 235 -10.67 15.70 -6.82
N LYS A 236 -11.92 15.72 -6.34
CA LYS A 236 -12.95 14.73 -6.64
C LYS A 236 -13.46 14.82 -8.07
N ARG A 237 -13.70 16.04 -8.57
CA ARG A 237 -14.26 16.27 -9.91
C ARG A 237 -13.32 15.79 -11.02
N CYS A 238 -12.01 16.04 -10.86
CA CYS A 238 -11.11 15.99 -11.99
C CYS A 238 -9.69 15.49 -11.69
N ASN A 239 -9.03 15.92 -10.60
CA ASN A 239 -7.62 15.51 -10.38
C ASN A 239 -7.47 14.01 -10.15
N THR A 240 -8.48 13.34 -9.56
CA THR A 240 -8.50 11.88 -9.34
C THR A 240 -9.23 11.09 -10.44
N VAL A 241 -9.62 11.75 -11.54
CA VAL A 241 -10.43 11.15 -12.62
C VAL A 241 -9.62 11.08 -13.91
N ALA A 242 -9.27 9.86 -14.35
CA ALA A 242 -8.35 9.62 -15.47
C ALA A 242 -8.77 10.29 -16.79
N ASP A 243 -10.07 10.27 -17.10
CA ASP A 243 -10.61 10.79 -18.36
C ASP A 243 -11.06 12.25 -18.28
N CYS A 244 -10.75 12.96 -17.19
CA CYS A 244 -11.11 14.36 -17.10
C CYS A 244 -10.39 15.20 -18.18
N ALA A 245 -11.16 16.08 -18.83
CA ALA A 245 -10.70 16.88 -19.97
C ALA A 245 -10.10 18.22 -19.55
N ASP A 246 -10.49 18.77 -18.40
CA ASP A 246 -10.18 20.13 -17.97
C ASP A 246 -9.67 20.22 -16.50
N PRO A 247 -8.59 19.51 -16.14
CA PRO A 247 -8.04 19.56 -14.78
C PRO A 247 -7.48 20.94 -14.46
N LYS A 248 -7.73 21.39 -13.24
CA LYS A 248 -7.14 22.61 -12.67
C LYS A 248 -6.00 22.26 -11.74
N LYS A 249 -5.09 23.22 -11.57
CA LYS A 249 -4.03 23.15 -10.57
C LYS A 249 -4.64 22.97 -9.19
N ASN A 250 -4.01 22.13 -8.38
CA ASN A 250 -4.46 21.82 -7.04
C ASN A 250 -3.27 21.36 -6.20
N ASP A 251 -3.38 21.48 -4.88
CA ASP A 251 -2.42 20.84 -3.98
C ASP A 251 -2.69 19.32 -3.90
N TRP A 252 -1.68 18.57 -3.46
CA TRP A 252 -1.80 17.14 -3.18
C TRP A 252 -1.97 16.93 -1.68
N PRO A 253 -3.17 16.56 -1.21
CA PRO A 253 -3.45 16.43 0.21
C PRO A 253 -2.66 15.26 0.80
N LYS A 254 -2.41 15.33 2.10
CA LYS A 254 -1.95 14.17 2.84
C LYS A 254 -2.99 13.05 2.70
N ASP A 255 -2.54 11.86 2.33
CA ASP A 255 -3.41 10.73 2.05
C ASP A 255 -3.71 9.94 3.32
N LYS A 256 -4.92 9.37 3.38
CA LYS A 256 -5.27 8.33 4.34
C LYS A 256 -4.96 6.98 3.70
N VAL A 257 -4.16 6.18 4.39
CA VAL A 257 -3.81 4.83 3.93
C VAL A 257 -4.50 3.85 4.85
N GLN A 258 -5.47 3.12 4.31
CA GLN A 258 -6.45 2.37 5.07
C GLN A 258 -6.46 0.90 4.71
N THR A 259 -6.76 0.06 5.70
CA THR A 259 -7.15 -1.33 5.48
C THR A 259 -8.59 -1.36 4.99
N LEU A 260 -8.81 -1.82 3.77
CA LEU A 260 -10.16 -2.04 3.24
C LEU A 260 -10.50 -3.53 3.34
N VAL A 261 -11.73 -3.80 3.75
CA VAL A 261 -12.26 -5.16 3.89
C VAL A 261 -13.58 -5.25 3.13
N THR A 262 -13.79 -6.31 2.37
CA THR A 262 -15.09 -6.52 1.71
C THR A 262 -16.17 -6.83 2.73
N LYS A 263 -17.40 -6.44 2.43
CA LYS A 263 -18.54 -6.71 3.31
C LYS A 263 -18.67 -8.19 3.63
N GLY A 264 -18.56 -9.04 2.60
CA GLY A 264 -18.65 -10.49 2.72
C GLY A 264 -17.59 -11.09 3.64
N PHE A 265 -16.36 -10.55 3.68
CA PHE A 265 -15.37 -11.00 4.66
C PHE A 265 -15.67 -10.46 6.05
N SER A 266 -16.01 -9.17 6.17
CA SER A 266 -16.31 -8.57 7.47
C SER A 266 -17.44 -9.28 8.24
N ASP A 267 -18.41 -9.86 7.52
CA ASP A 267 -19.53 -10.58 8.12
C ASP A 267 -19.17 -12.00 8.60
N ARG A 268 -18.16 -12.64 7.98
CA ARG A 268 -17.78 -14.03 8.27
C ARG A 268 -16.50 -14.17 9.08
N ALA A 269 -15.64 -13.15 9.09
CA ALA A 269 -14.29 -13.23 9.67
C ALA A 269 -14.28 -13.40 11.20
N GLY A 270 -15.38 -13.03 11.87
CA GLY A 270 -15.49 -13.04 13.32
C GLY A 270 -14.88 -11.82 14.00
N ALA A 271 -15.25 -11.60 15.25
CA ALA A 271 -14.91 -10.38 15.98
C ALA A 271 -13.42 -10.24 16.29
N GLU A 272 -12.70 -11.35 16.50
CA GLU A 272 -11.27 -11.30 16.80
C GLU A 272 -10.43 -10.90 15.58
N VAL A 273 -10.72 -11.48 14.41
CA VAL A 273 -10.04 -11.13 13.15
C VAL A 273 -10.35 -9.70 12.74
N MET A 274 -11.63 -9.29 12.77
CA MET A 274 -11.99 -7.89 12.51
C MET A 274 -11.41 -6.93 13.56
N GLY A 275 -11.24 -7.40 14.80
CA GLY A 275 -10.56 -6.66 15.86
C GLY A 275 -9.08 -6.45 15.57
N TYR A 276 -8.39 -7.45 15.02
CA TYR A 276 -7.01 -7.34 14.55
C TYR A 276 -6.90 -6.36 13.37
N LEU A 277 -7.67 -6.59 12.29
CA LEU A 277 -7.65 -5.73 11.10
C LEU A 277 -8.07 -4.28 11.40
N GLY A 278 -8.91 -4.08 12.43
CA GLY A 278 -9.34 -2.77 12.90
C GLY A 278 -8.38 -2.07 13.89
N LYS A 279 -7.32 -2.75 14.34
CA LYS A 279 -6.32 -2.21 15.28
C LYS A 279 -4.93 -2.10 14.68
N ARG A 280 -4.56 -3.01 13.78
CA ARG A 280 -3.22 -3.08 13.20
C ARG A 280 -2.91 -1.77 12.47
N SER A 281 -1.86 -1.11 12.93
CA SER A 281 -1.37 0.14 12.38
C SER A 281 0.10 0.31 12.76
N TRP A 282 0.87 0.94 11.87
CA TRP A 282 2.28 1.27 12.11
C TRP A 282 2.59 2.69 11.63
N THR A 283 3.70 3.25 12.12
CA THR A 283 4.15 4.60 11.77
C THR A 283 4.99 4.57 10.50
N ASN A 284 5.12 5.72 9.85
CA ASN A 284 6.02 5.86 8.70
C ASN A 284 7.49 5.56 9.08
N ASP A 285 7.90 5.86 10.31
CA ASP A 285 9.24 5.55 10.83
C ASP A 285 9.48 4.04 10.93
N THR A 286 8.53 3.28 11.47
CA THR A 286 8.61 1.81 11.54
C THR A 286 8.73 1.21 10.14
N VAL A 287 7.88 1.62 9.21
CA VAL A 287 7.89 1.07 7.84
C VAL A 287 9.16 1.46 7.10
N ASN A 288 9.63 2.70 7.23
CA ASN A 288 10.89 3.13 6.61
C ASN A 288 12.10 2.31 7.09
N LYS A 289 12.21 2.04 8.40
CA LYS A 289 13.29 1.20 8.95
C LYS A 289 13.22 -0.23 8.43
N LEU A 290 12.02 -0.80 8.39
CA LEU A 290 11.81 -2.15 7.88
C LEU A 290 12.16 -2.24 6.40
N MET A 291 11.65 -1.34 5.57
CA MET A 291 11.94 -1.32 4.14
C MET A 291 13.44 -1.08 3.86
N ALA A 292 14.11 -0.21 4.63
CA ALA A 292 15.56 -0.03 4.52
C ALA A 292 16.32 -1.34 4.80
N TRP A 293 15.97 -2.05 5.87
CA TRP A 293 16.52 -3.37 6.15
C TRP A 293 16.23 -4.36 5.02
N MET A 294 15.01 -4.38 4.49
CA MET A 294 14.64 -5.26 3.39
C MET A 294 15.47 -4.96 2.13
N THR A 295 15.70 -3.68 1.82
CA THR A 295 16.54 -3.27 0.69
C THR A 295 17.99 -3.71 0.87
N ASP A 296 18.58 -3.49 2.05
CA ASP A 296 19.98 -3.85 2.33
C ASP A 296 20.21 -5.36 2.31
N ASN A 297 19.19 -6.14 2.69
CA ASN A 297 19.26 -7.61 2.76
C ASN A 297 18.63 -8.32 1.55
N GLN A 298 18.13 -7.56 0.56
CA GLN A 298 17.37 -8.10 -0.58
C GLN A 298 16.21 -9.01 -0.15
N ALA A 299 15.55 -8.65 0.95
CA ALA A 299 14.52 -9.44 1.60
C ALA A 299 13.17 -9.32 0.86
N THR A 300 12.43 -10.43 0.82
CA THR A 300 11.05 -10.46 0.31
C THR A 300 10.07 -9.86 1.30
N GLY A 301 8.82 -9.60 0.89
CA GLY A 301 7.74 -9.23 1.83
C GLY A 301 7.56 -10.24 2.96
N GLU A 302 7.71 -11.55 2.68
CA GLU A 302 7.62 -12.61 3.71
C GLU A 302 8.78 -12.55 4.70
N ASP A 303 10.00 -12.33 4.23
CA ASP A 303 11.17 -12.13 5.10
C ASP A 303 11.02 -10.86 5.95
N GLY A 304 10.55 -9.77 5.34
CA GLY A 304 10.25 -8.52 6.03
C GLY A 304 9.17 -8.68 7.09
N ALA A 305 8.12 -9.44 6.83
CA ALA A 305 7.06 -9.71 7.80
C ALA A 305 7.59 -10.48 9.01
N LYS A 306 8.40 -11.52 8.79
CA LYS A 306 9.04 -12.28 9.88
C LYS A 306 10.00 -11.42 10.69
N HIS A 307 10.87 -10.68 10.01
CA HIS A 307 11.78 -9.76 10.68
C HIS A 307 11.04 -8.71 11.52
N PHE A 308 9.94 -8.16 10.99
CA PHE A 308 9.08 -7.25 11.74
C PHE A 308 8.50 -7.92 13.00
N LEU A 309 7.99 -9.14 12.86
CA LEU A 309 7.43 -9.90 13.97
C LEU A 309 8.48 -10.24 15.05
N GLU A 310 9.70 -10.58 14.67
CA GLU A 310 10.79 -10.85 15.61
C GLU A 310 11.23 -9.58 16.37
N GLU A 311 11.38 -8.46 15.66
CA GLU A 311 11.99 -7.24 16.24
C GLU A 311 10.96 -6.29 16.89
N ASN A 312 9.66 -6.47 16.63
CA ASN A 312 8.62 -5.52 17.05
C ASN A 312 7.49 -6.17 17.88
N GLU A 313 7.78 -7.23 18.64
CA GLU A 313 6.81 -7.86 19.55
C GLU A 313 6.00 -6.87 20.37
N PRO A 314 6.59 -5.88 21.06
CA PRO A 314 5.82 -4.95 21.88
C PRO A 314 4.77 -4.15 21.11
N LEU A 315 4.94 -3.98 19.79
CA LEU A 315 3.99 -3.29 18.93
C LEU A 315 2.86 -4.24 18.49
N TRP A 316 3.21 -5.35 17.84
CA TRP A 316 2.19 -6.20 17.21
C TRP A 316 1.39 -7.03 18.21
N SER A 317 1.96 -7.34 19.39
CA SER A 317 1.25 -8.10 20.42
C SER A 317 0.05 -7.34 20.99
N GLN A 318 -0.04 -6.02 20.78
CA GLN A 318 -1.18 -5.19 21.20
C GLN A 318 -2.37 -5.28 20.22
N TRP A 319 -2.14 -5.78 19.01
CA TRP A 319 -3.18 -5.90 17.98
C TRP A 319 -4.06 -7.14 18.18
N VAL A 320 -3.54 -8.16 18.86
CA VAL A 320 -4.15 -9.49 19.00
C VAL A 320 -4.39 -9.84 20.48
N SER A 321 -5.10 -10.95 20.72
CA SER A 321 -5.25 -11.50 22.07
C SER A 321 -3.95 -12.19 22.53
N PRO A 322 -3.73 -12.40 23.84
CA PRO A 322 -2.57 -13.15 24.31
C PRO A 322 -2.45 -14.55 23.72
N GLU A 323 -3.57 -15.26 23.53
CA GLU A 323 -3.59 -16.59 22.92
C GLU A 323 -3.09 -16.57 21.47
N VAL A 324 -3.60 -15.63 20.66
CA VAL A 324 -3.16 -15.44 19.28
C VAL A 324 -1.70 -15.02 19.22
N ALA A 325 -1.24 -14.17 20.15
CA ALA A 325 0.16 -13.77 20.23
C ALA A 325 1.10 -14.96 20.49
N GLU A 326 0.72 -15.89 21.36
CA GLU A 326 1.52 -17.10 21.61
C GLU A 326 1.55 -18.03 20.38
N ASN A 327 0.45 -18.14 19.62
CA ASN A 327 0.43 -18.89 18.37
C ASN A 327 1.40 -18.29 17.33
N ILE A 328 1.38 -16.96 17.17
CA ILE A 328 2.30 -16.24 16.26
C ILE A 328 3.75 -16.51 16.67
N LYS A 329 4.10 -16.39 17.95
CA LYS A 329 5.46 -16.66 18.45
C LYS A 329 5.91 -18.10 18.24
N ALA A 330 5.00 -19.06 18.37
CA ALA A 330 5.33 -20.46 18.16
C ALA A 330 5.63 -20.79 16.69
N ALA A 331 5.18 -19.94 15.75
CA ALA A 331 5.37 -20.12 14.31
C ALA A 331 6.55 -19.34 13.71
N LEU A 332 7.19 -18.45 14.49
CA LEU A 332 8.44 -17.75 14.13
C LEU A 332 9.65 -18.66 14.33
#